data_AF-A0A9D4B6Q1-F1
#
_entry.id   AF-A0A9D4B6Q1-F1
#
_cell.length_a   1.000
_cell.length_b   1.000
_cell.length_c   1.000
_cell.angle_alpha   90.00
_cell.angle_beta   90.00
_cell.angle_gamma   90.00
#
_symmetry.space_group_name_H-M   'P 1'
#
loop_
_entity.id
_entity.type
_entity.pdbx_description
1 polymer ?
#
loop_
_entity_poly.entity_id
_entity_poly.type
_entity_poly.pdbx_seq_one_letter_code
_entity_poly.pdbx_strand_id
1 'polypeptide(L)' 'MEPAASEECRYTYEQHRETADWLLDHTKHRPSLAIICGSGLGGLADHVKDPVVFNYRDIPNFPQSTGTRRGAAVLYNGH' A
#
# COMPACT_ATOMS: atom_id res chain seq x y z
N MET A 1 -15.77 25.37 17.33
CA MET A 1 -16.01 24.93 15.94
C MET A 1 -14.68 25.08 15.23
N GLU A 2 -13.88 24.01 15.22
CA GLU A 2 -12.59 24.01 14.53
C GLU A 2 -12.82 23.81 13.03
N PRO A 3 -12.14 24.57 12.16
CA PRO A 3 -12.23 24.33 10.72
C PRO A 3 -11.61 22.96 10.41
N ALA A 4 -12.44 22.05 9.89
CA ALA A 4 -11.98 20.80 9.29
C ALA A 4 -11.01 21.17 8.16
N ALA A 5 -9.73 20.86 8.36
CA ALA A 5 -8.66 21.13 7.42
C ALA A 5 -9.08 20.65 6.02
N SER A 6 -9.09 21.60 5.08
CA SER A 6 -9.25 21.37 3.65
C SER A 6 -8.28 20.29 3.19
N GLU A 7 -8.79 19.29 2.48
CA GLU A 7 -8.01 18.25 1.80
C GLU A 7 -7.18 18.88 0.66
N GLU A 8 -6.07 19.52 1.03
CA GLU A 8 -4.96 19.72 0.12
C GLU A 8 -4.46 18.34 -0.30
N CYS A 9 -4.17 18.16 -1.58
CA CYS A 9 -3.56 16.94 -2.11
C CYS A 9 -2.20 16.77 -1.39
N ARG A 10 -2.20 16.05 -0.26
CA ARG A 10 -1.10 15.96 0.71
C ARG A 10 0.21 15.42 0.10
N TYR A 11 0.12 14.85 -1.09
CA TYR A 11 1.21 14.22 -1.81
C TYR A 11 1.37 14.83 -3.21
N THR A 12 2.61 15.14 -3.60
CA THR A 12 2.95 15.64 -4.94
C THR A 12 3.05 14.50 -5.95
N TYR A 13 2.96 14.81 -7.24
CA TYR A 13 3.18 13.81 -8.31
C TYR A 13 4.53 13.09 -8.17
N GLU A 14 5.58 13.83 -7.81
CA GLU A 14 6.92 13.27 -7.65
C GLU A 14 6.98 12.24 -6.52
N GLN A 15 6.29 12.50 -5.40
CA GLN A 15 6.19 11.56 -4.28
C GLN A 15 5.47 10.26 -4.68
N HIS A 16 4.41 10.35 -5.49
CA HIS A 16 3.72 9.16 -6.01
C HIS A 16 4.62 8.37 -6.96
N ARG A 17 5.36 9.05 -7.84
CA ARG A 17 6.29 8.41 -8.77
C ARG A 17 7.42 7.70 -8.02
N GLU A 18 8.05 8.36 -7.05
CA GLU A 18 9.09 7.75 -6.21
C GLU A 18 8.60 6.49 -5.49
N THR A 19 7.37 6.54 -4.95
CA THR A 19 6.73 5.38 -4.32
C THR A 19 6.52 4.23 -5.31
N ALA A 20 6.04 4.55 -6.51
CA ALA A 20 5.81 3.55 -7.56
C ALA A 20 7.12 2.92 -8.06
N ASP A 21 8.14 3.74 -8.32
CA ASP A 21 9.47 3.28 -8.76
C ASP A 21 10.09 2.36 -7.69
N TRP A 22 10.01 2.74 -6.41
CA TRP A 22 10.46 1.91 -5.30
C TRP A 22 9.74 0.55 -5.29
N LEU A 23 8.41 0.52 -5.43
CA LEU A 23 7.65 -0.74 -5.48
C LEU A 23 8.05 -1.60 -6.69
N LEU A 24 8.25 -0.99 -7.86
CA LEU A 24 8.62 -1.68 -9.09
C LEU A 24 10.02 -2.30 -9.06
N ASP A 25 10.95 -1.67 -8.34
CA ASP A 25 12.32 -2.15 -8.14
C ASP A 25 12.39 -3.28 -7.11
N HIS A 26 11.48 -3.29 -6.13
CA HIS A 26 11.50 -4.26 -5.02
C HIS A 26 10.58 -5.48 -5.25
N THR A 27 9.90 -5.57 -6.39
CA THR A 27 9.14 -6.76 -6.79
C THR A 27 9.19 -7.01 -8.30
N LYS A 28 9.14 -8.28 -8.68
CA LYS A 28 8.94 -8.68 -10.08
C LYS A 28 7.46 -8.71 -10.48
N HIS A 29 6.54 -8.57 -9.51
CA HIS A 29 5.11 -8.55 -9.79
C HIS A 29 4.69 -7.27 -10.51
N ARG A 30 3.74 -7.41 -11.43
CA ARG A 30 3.10 -6.33 -12.18
C ARG A 30 1.59 -6.56 -12.11
N PRO A 31 0.98 -6.37 -10.92
CA PRO A 31 -0.41 -6.70 -10.70
C PRO A 31 -1.32 -5.77 -11.52
N SER A 32 -2.33 -6.35 -12.16
CA SER A 32 -3.41 -5.58 -12.80
C SER A 32 -4.56 -5.26 -11.83
N LEU A 33 -4.57 -5.90 -10.65
CA LEU A 33 -5.58 -5.75 -9.61
C LEU A 33 -4.91 -5.52 -8.26
N ALA A 34 -5.37 -4.50 -7.54
CA ALA A 34 -4.98 -4.24 -6.15
C ALA A 34 -6.20 -4.41 -5.24
N ILE A 35 -6.00 -5.03 -4.07
CA ILE A 35 -7.06 -5.26 -3.08
C ILE A 35 -6.67 -4.56 -1.78
N ILE A 36 -7.53 -3.66 -1.30
CA ILE A 36 -7.39 -3.04 0.02
C ILE A 36 -8.18 -3.88 1.02
N CYS A 37 -7.49 -4.58 1.92
CA CYS A 37 -8.14 -5.41 2.93
C CYS A 37 -8.62 -4.56 4.12
N GLY A 38 -9.93 -4.31 4.16
CA GLY A 38 -10.60 -3.71 5.32
C GLY A 38 -10.67 -4.67 6.53
N SER A 39 -11.25 -4.19 7.63
CA SER A 39 -11.52 -5.04 8.80
C SER A 39 -12.41 -6.23 8.42
N GLY A 40 -11.91 -7.45 8.62
CA GLY A 40 -12.61 -8.71 8.31
C GLY A 40 -12.09 -9.45 7.06
N LEU A 41 -11.23 -8.84 6.24
CA LEU A 41 -10.63 -9.46 5.05
C LEU A 41 -9.20 -9.98 5.29
N GLY A 42 -8.77 -10.10 6.55
CA GLY A 42 -7.40 -10.51 6.89
C GLY A 42 -7.01 -11.88 6.32
N GLY A 43 -7.93 -12.84 6.31
CA GLY A 43 -7.68 -14.17 5.76
C GLY A 43 -7.54 -14.22 4.23
N LEU A 44 -7.93 -13.16 3.51
CA LEU A 44 -7.75 -13.11 2.06
C LEU A 44 -6.26 -13.01 1.68
N ALA A 45 -5.46 -12.33 2.49
CA ALA A 45 -4.02 -12.22 2.28
C ALA A 45 -3.33 -13.59 2.41
N ASP A 46 -3.82 -14.47 3.29
CA ASP A 46 -3.26 -15.80 3.51
C ASP A 46 -3.44 -16.74 2.30
N HIS A 47 -4.38 -16.42 1.41
CA HIS A 47 -4.64 -17.20 0.19
C HIS A 47 -3.83 -16.71 -1.02
N VAL A 48 -3.05 -15.63 -0.90
CA VAL A 48 -2.22 -15.16 -2.00
C VAL A 48 -1.02 -16.09 -2.17
N LYS A 49 -0.84 -16.60 -3.38
CA LYS A 49 0.32 -17.42 -3.75
C LYS A 49 1.53 -16.54 -4.01
N ASP A 50 2.69 -16.98 -3.51
CA ASP A 50 3.98 -16.29 -3.65
C ASP A 50 3.91 -14.79 -3.25
N PRO A 51 3.45 -14.46 -2.02
CA PRO A 51 3.25 -13.07 -1.66
C PRO A 51 4.58 -12.36 -1.47
N VAL A 52 4.73 -11.20 -2.12
CA VAL A 52 5.73 -10.19 -1.73
C VAL A 52 5.09 -9.25 -0.72
N VAL A 53 5.70 -9.13 0.46
CA VAL A 53 5.17 -8.36 1.59
C VAL A 53 6.09 -7.17 1.87
N PHE A 54 5.51 -5.97 1.88
CA PHE A 54 6.19 -4.73 2.25
C PHE A 54 5.61 -4.15 3.53
N ASN A 55 6.46 -3.73 4.48
CA ASN A 55 5.97 -2.93 5.59
C ASN A 55 5.77 -1.48 5.13
N TYR A 56 4.70 -0.84 5.57
CA TYR A 56 4.43 0.57 5.22
C TYR A 56 5.52 1.55 5.67
N ARG A 57 6.35 1.16 6.65
CA ARG A 57 7.52 1.95 7.09
C ARG A 57 8.68 1.94 6.10
N ASP A 58 8.76 0.90 5.27
CA ASP A 58 9.83 0.72 4.30
C ASP A 58 9.48 1.40 2.97
N ILE A 59 8.19 1.65 2.72
CA ILE A 59 7.70 2.29 1.50
C ILE A 59 7.83 3.82 1.64
N PRO A 60 8.58 4.50 0.76
CA PRO A 60 8.74 5.95 0.83
C PRO A 60 7.40 6.67 0.63
N ASN A 61 7.23 7.81 1.29
CA ASN A 61 6.02 8.64 1.25
C ASN A 61 4.71 7.94 1.70
N PHE A 62 4.76 6.68 2.14
CA PHE A 62 3.57 5.94 2.54
C PHE A 62 3.11 6.35 3.95
N PRO A 63 1.80 6.52 4.16
CA PRO A 63 1.28 6.93 5.47
C PRO A 63 1.59 5.89 6.55
N GLN A 64 2.24 6.34 7.61
CA GLN A 64 2.50 5.53 8.80
C GLN A 64 1.21 5.37 9.61
N SER A 65 0.71 4.14 9.76
CA SER A 65 -0.38 3.85 10.69
C SER A 65 0.16 3.64 12.09
N THR A 66 -0.28 4.44 13.06
CA THR A 66 0.11 4.39 14.49
C THR A 66 -0.66 3.35 15.31
N GLY A 67 -1.23 2.32 14.68
CA GLY A 67 -1.96 1.26 15.37
C GLY A 67 -1.68 -0.10 14.76
N THR A 68 -2.02 -1.17 15.50
CA THR A 68 -1.86 -2.63 15.24
C THR A 68 -2.26 -3.14 13.83
N ARG A 69 -2.72 -2.26 12.94
CA ARG A 69 -3.02 -2.54 11.54
C ARG A 69 -1.72 -2.66 10.74
N ARG A 70 -1.22 -3.88 10.61
CA ARG A 70 -0.25 -4.26 9.57
C ARG A 70 -1.00 -4.25 8.23
N GLY A 71 -1.00 -3.12 7.54
CA GLY A 71 -1.33 -3.12 6.13
C GLY A 71 -0.19 -3.80 5.38
N ALA A 72 -0.47 -4.91 4.71
CA ALA A 72 0.44 -5.52 3.76
C ALA A 72 -0.13 -5.22 2.37
N ALA A 73 0.65 -4.53 1.53
CA ALA A 73 0.36 -4.48 0.11
C ALA A 73 0.75 -5.85 -0.44
N VAL A 74 -0.24 -6.67 -0.81
CA VAL A 74 0.00 -7.96 -1.44
C VAL A 74 -0.18 -7.78 -2.94
N LEU A 75 0.90 -7.98 -3.69
CA LEU A 75 0.90 -7.86 -5.14
C LEU A 75 0.69 -9.26 -5.73
N TYR A 76 -0.40 -9.46 -6.47
CA TYR A 76 -0.71 -10.72 -7.15
C TYR A 76 -0.67 -10.54 -8.67
N ASN A 77 0.14 -11.34 -9.35
CA ASN A 77 0.05 -11.51 -10.78
C ASN A 77 -0.97 -12.61 -11.08
N GLY A 78 -2.11 -12.24 -11.67
CA GLY A 78 -3.04 -13.22 -12.22
C GLY A 78 -2.35 -14.06 -13.29
N HIS A 79 -2.36 -15.38 -13.09
CA HIS A 79 -2.27 -16.35 -14.18
C HIS A 79 -3.65 -16.59 -14.77
#